data_AF-A0A359CNM0-F1
#
_entry.id   AF-A0A359CNM0-F1
#
_cell.length_a   1.000
_cell.length_b   1.000
_cell.length_c   1.000
_cell.angle_alpha   90.00
_cell.angle_beta   90.00
_cell.angle_gamma   90.00
#
_symmetry.space_group_name_H-M   'P 1'
#
loop_
_entity.id
_entity.type
_entity.pdbx_description
1 polymer ?
#
loop_
_entity_poly.entity_id
_entity_poly.type
_entity_poly.pdbx_seq_one_letter_code
_entity_poly.pdbx_strand_id
1 'polypeptide(L)' 'MNINLEGMSYQEFEEYCNDRACDGQWSMLEAMACLDVIKEINSIKVKGLFKKKATLKARELEWKRRNYKTIR' A
#
# COMPACT_ATOMS: atom_id res chain seq x y z
N MET A 1 -12.89 7.05 -0.56
CA MET A 1 -12.84 6.91 0.91
C MET A 1 -12.06 8.08 1.51
N ASN A 2 -12.51 8.72 2.60
CA ASN A 2 -11.70 9.72 3.31
C ASN A 2 -10.75 9.03 4.29
N ILE A 3 -9.80 8.25 3.76
CA ILE A 3 -8.69 7.74 4.56
C ILE A 3 -7.64 8.83 4.57
N ASN A 4 -7.29 9.35 5.74
CA ASN A 4 -6.13 10.22 5.87
C ASN A 4 -4.88 9.34 5.88
N LEU A 5 -4.15 9.35 4.77
CA LEU A 5 -2.90 8.58 4.59
C LEU A 5 -1.65 9.41 4.91
N GLU A 6 -1.84 10.68 5.31
CA GLU A 6 -0.74 11.59 5.57
C GLU A 6 0.14 11.08 6.73
N GLY A 7 1.42 10.84 6.44
CA GLY A 7 2.39 10.35 7.41
C GLY A 7 2.41 8.82 7.63
N MET A 8 1.50 8.07 7.00
CA MET A 8 1.46 6.60 7.08
C MET A 8 2.60 5.98 6.25
N SER A 9 3.23 4.92 6.74
CA SER A 9 4.17 4.09 5.95
C SER A 9 3.42 3.14 5.00
N TYR A 10 4.13 2.57 4.02
CA TYR A 10 3.50 1.59 3.13
C TYR A 10 3.10 0.32 3.88
N GLN A 11 3.90 -0.12 4.84
CA GLN A 11 3.56 -1.27 5.67
C GLN A 11 2.29 -1.04 6.50
N GLU A 12 2.16 0.12 7.16
CA GLU A 12 0.94 0.48 7.91
C GLU A 12 -0.28 0.55 7.00
N PHE A 13 -0.10 1.02 5.76
CA PHE A 13 -1.17 1.01 4.76
C PHE A 13 -1.59 -0.41 4.36
N GLU A 14 -0.63 -1.32 4.13
CA GLU A 14 -0.92 -2.72 3.78
C GLU A 14 -1.65 -3.43 4.93
N GLU A 15 -1.23 -3.20 6.17
CA GLU A 15 -1.90 -3.71 7.39
C GLU A 15 -3.31 -3.15 7.54
N TYR A 16 -3.49 -1.82 7.40
CA TYR A 16 -4.81 -1.18 7.40
C TYR A 16 -5.74 -1.81 6.35
N CYS A 17 -5.24 -2.05 5.14
CA CYS A 17 -6.04 -2.65 4.09
C CYS A 17 -6.44 -4.11 4.41
N ASN A 18 -5.54 -4.87 5.02
CA ASN A 18 -5.82 -6.25 5.42
C ASN A 18 -6.84 -6.31 6.57
N ASP A 19 -6.70 -5.45 7.59
CA ASP A 19 -7.63 -5.38 8.72
C ASP A 19 -9.04 -5.01 8.23
N ARG A 20 -9.13 -4.02 7.34
CA ARG A 20 -10.41 -3.60 6.75
C ARG A 20 -11.01 -4.64 5.80
N ALA A 21 -10.19 -5.44 5.12
CA ALA A 21 -10.73 -6.52 4.28
C ALA A 21 -11.54 -7.56 5.09
N CYS A 22 -11.26 -7.69 6.39
CA CYS A 22 -11.95 -8.60 7.29
C CYS A 22 -13.18 -7.98 8.00
N ASP A 23 -13.37 -6.66 7.97
CA ASP A 23 -14.45 -6.00 8.69
C ASP A 23 -15.77 -5.88 7.91
N GLY A 24 -15.74 -6.15 6.60
CA GLY A 24 -16.90 -6.12 5.72
C GLY A 24 -17.49 -4.73 5.48
N GLN A 25 -16.81 -3.65 5.89
CA GLN A 25 -17.29 -2.28 5.79
C GLN A 25 -16.85 -1.57 4.49
N TRP A 26 -15.97 -2.17 3.70
CA TRP A 26 -15.60 -1.64 2.40
C TRP A 26 -16.63 -2.00 1.33
N SER A 27 -16.99 -1.00 0.53
CA SER A 27 -17.60 -1.28 -0.77
C SER A 27 -16.60 -2.01 -1.68
N MET A 28 -17.12 -2.74 -2.67
CA MET A 28 -16.28 -3.46 -3.63
C MET A 28 -15.27 -2.53 -4.33
N LEU A 29 -15.71 -1.31 -4.69
CA LEU A 29 -14.86 -0.31 -5.35
C LEU A 29 -13.70 0.13 -4.47
N GLU A 30 -13.96 0.32 -3.19
CA GLU A 30 -12.95 0.72 -2.21
C GLU A 30 -11.91 -0.38 -1.98
N ALA A 31 -12.36 -1.63 -1.88
CA ALA A 31 -11.47 -2.78 -1.78
C ALA A 31 -10.59 -2.91 -3.04
N MET A 32 -11.17 -2.72 -4.23
CA MET A 32 -10.43 -2.75 -5.50
C MET A 32 -9.38 -1.64 -5.57
N ALA A 33 -9.73 -0.40 -5.19
CA ALA A 33 -8.79 0.72 -5.21
C ALA A 33 -7.58 0.47 -4.28
N CYS A 34 -7.80 -0.08 -3.09
CA CYS A 34 -6.72 -0.44 -2.18
C CYS A 34 -5.85 -1.57 -2.75
N LEU A 35 -6.48 -2.61 -3.33
CA LEU A 35 -5.77 -3.72 -3.97
C LEU A 35 -4.90 -3.27 -5.14
N ASP A 36 -5.37 -2.34 -5.96
CA ASP A 36 -4.62 -1.86 -7.11
C ASP A 36 -3.39 -1.06 -6.68
N VAL A 37 -3.50 -0.21 -5.66
CA VAL A 37 -2.34 0.48 -5.06
C VAL A 37 -1.32 -0.53 -4.50
N ILE A 38 -1.79 -1.53 -3.75
CA ILE A 38 -0.93 -2.59 -3.22
C ILE A 38 -0.23 -3.35 -4.36
N LYS A 39 -0.95 -3.73 -5.42
CA LYS A 39 -0.36 -4.42 -6.58
C LYS A 39 0.70 -3.58 -7.27
N GLU A 40 0.42 -2.30 -7.51
CA GLU A 40 1.36 -1.38 -8.14
C GLU A 40 2.65 -1.26 -7.33
N ILE A 41 2.55 -1.07 -6.02
CA ILE A 41 3.75 -0.92 -5.18
C ILE A 41 4.46 -2.27 -5.00
N ASN A 42 3.72 -3.36 -4.83
CA ASN A 42 4.31 -4.71 -4.71
C ASN A 42 4.99 -5.18 -6.00
N SER A 43 4.67 -4.59 -7.15
CA SER A 43 5.39 -4.81 -8.42
C SER A 43 6.84 -4.34 -8.37
N ILE A 44 7.16 -3.37 -7.50
CA ILE A 44 8.53 -2.91 -7.27
C ILE A 44 9.32 -4.03 -6.59
N LYS A 45 10.29 -4.58 -7.32
CA LYS A 45 11.18 -5.65 -6.87
C LYS A 45 12.60 -5.36 -7.30
N VAL A 46 13.52 -5.34 -6.34
CA VAL A 46 14.95 -5.28 -6.64
C VAL A 46 15.41 -6.67 -7.08
N LYS A 47 16.01 -6.77 -8.27
CA LYS A 47 16.50 -8.04 -8.82
C LYS A 47 17.68 -8.59 -8.00
N GLY A 48 17.69 -9.90 -7.73
CA GLY A 48 18.78 -10.62 -7.07
C GLY A 48 18.35 -11.49 -5.88
N LEU A 49 19.17 -12.47 -5.51
CA LEU A 49 18.91 -13.33 -4.35
C LEU A 49 19.03 -12.53 -3.04
N PHE A 50 18.13 -12.80 -2.10
CA PHE A 50 18.11 -12.24 -0.73
C PHE A 50 17.97 -10.72 -0.60
N LYS A 51 17.51 -10.01 -1.63
CA LYS A 51 17.32 -8.54 -1.60
C LYS A 51 16.01 -8.07 -0.95
N LYS A 52 15.39 -8.88 -0.06
CA LYS A 52 14.10 -8.57 0.60
C LYS A 52 14.11 -7.18 1.25
N LYS A 53 15.13 -6.87 2.06
CA LYS A 53 15.26 -5.56 2.73
C LYS A 53 15.35 -4.39 1.73
N ALA A 54 16.08 -4.57 0.63
CA ALA A 54 16.23 -3.54 -0.40
C ALA A 54 14.90 -3.31 -1.15
N THR A 55 14.16 -4.37 -1.45
CA THR A 55 12.82 -4.29 -2.06
C THR A 55 11.84 -3.55 -1.15
N LEU A 56 11.79 -3.87 0.15
CA LEU A 56 10.92 -3.15 1.11
C LEU A 56 11.26 -1.66 1.17
N LYS A 57 12.55 -1.31 1.25
CA LYS A 57 12.99 0.09 1.26
C LYS A 57 12.62 0.82 -0.03
N ALA A 58 12.69 0.16 -1.18
CA ALA A 58 12.28 0.74 -2.46
C ALA A 58 10.77 1.01 -2.52
N ARG A 59 9.95 0.10 -1.98
CA ARG A 59 8.49 0.28 -1.88
C ARG A 59 8.12 1.46 -0.98
N GLU A 60 8.73 1.55 0.19
CA GLU A 60 8.55 2.68 1.13
C GLU A 60 8.97 4.02 0.50
N LEU A 61 10.05 4.01 -0.29
CA LEU A 61 10.49 5.21 -0.99
C LEU A 61 9.47 5.66 -2.05
N GLU A 62 8.96 4.74 -2.86
CA GLU A 62 7.93 5.05 -3.87
C GLU A 62 6.61 5.49 -3.23
N TRP A 63 6.21 4.87 -2.12
CA TRP A 63 5.05 5.30 -1.34
C TRP A 63 5.18 6.76 -0.87
N LYS A 64 6.32 7.10 -0.25
CA LYS A 64 6.62 8.48 0.16
C LYS A 64 6.69 9.46 -1.01
N ARG A 65 7.22 9.03 -2.15
CA ARG A 65 7.28 9.85 -3.37
C ARG A 65 5.87 10.18 -3.89
N ARG A 66 4.98 9.19 -3.89
CA ARG A 66 3.60 9.38 -4.36
C ARG A 66 2.75 10.24 -3.40
N ASN A 67 3.16 10.34 -2.14
CA ASN A 67 2.56 11.24 -1.13
C ASN A 67 1.03 11.15 -1.14
N TYR A 68 0.52 9.92 -1.08
CA TYR A 68 -0.91 9.68 -1.08
C TYR A 68 -1.56 10.37 0.12
N LYS A 69 -2.50 11.27 -0.17
CA LYS A 69 -3.32 11.91 0.87
C LYS A 69 -4.67 11.19 1.04
N THR A 70 -5.20 10.67 -0.06
CA THR A 70 -6.47 9.93 -0.13
C THR A 70 -6.43 8.94 -1.28
N ILE A 71 -7.15 7.82 -1.17
CA ILE A 71 -7.42 6.88 -2.27
C ILE A 71 -8.88 7.06 -2.70
N ARG A 72 -9.08 7.39 -3.98
CA ARG A 72 -10.40 7.59 -4.60
C ARG A 72 -10.77 6.42 -5.48
#